data_AF-A0A6C0L2N0-F1
#
_entry.id   AF-A0A6C0L2N0-F1
#
_cell.length_a   1.000
_cell.length_b   1.000
_cell.length_c   1.000
_cell.angle_alpha   90.00
_cell.angle_beta   90.00
_cell.angle_gamma   90.00
#
_symmetry.space_group_name_H-M   'P 1'
#
loop_
_entity.id
_entity.type
_entity.pdbx_description
1 polymer ?
#
loop_
_entity_poly.entity_id
_entity_poly.type
_entity_poly.pdbx_seq_one_letter_code
_entity_poly.pdbx_strand_id
1 'polypeptide(L)'
;MLMEVKNLKFIHFLTAALSIELFMLFLFRFTRSPFTGKSINNWYTNFGWSAIILDVLSVIIGFYITKYIYLYALKRGILSEKNSLLKFLILMLCVQIIHDFTFYFTIIKNTKLGKNKIMDELIEYANNIGVGAVIGDSFMYLLATPLLYILLKLKDEDNQFISLVCTYIIGYIVYQKPII
;
A
#
# COMPACT_ATOMS: atom_id res chain seq x y z
N MET A 1 -7.37 8.77 -25.84
CA MET A 1 -6.62 7.94 -24.86
C MET A 1 -6.31 8.72 -23.57
N LEU A 2 -7.22 9.55 -23.06
CA LEU A 2 -7.03 10.31 -21.82
C LEU A 2 -8.38 10.43 -21.11
N MET A 3 -8.74 9.37 -20.39
CA MET A 3 -9.85 9.29 -19.43
C MET A 3 -9.53 8.25 -18.33
N GLU A 4 -8.25 7.94 -18.13
CA GLU A 4 -7.80 6.73 -17.43
C GLU A 4 -8.18 6.73 -15.94
N VAL A 5 -7.95 7.83 -15.22
CA VAL A 5 -8.18 7.88 -13.76
C VAL A 5 -9.68 7.87 -13.39
N LYS A 6 -10.54 8.45 -14.23
CA LYS A 6 -12.00 8.48 -13.98
C LYS A 6 -12.58 7.06 -13.96
N ASN A 7 -12.06 6.20 -14.83
CA ASN A 7 -12.52 4.83 -15.02
C ASN A 7 -11.97 3.84 -13.97
N LEU A 8 -11.10 4.28 -13.06
CA LEU A 8 -10.66 3.44 -11.95
C LEU A 8 -11.84 3.04 -11.06
N LYS A 9 -12.00 1.75 -10.79
CA LYS A 9 -13.05 1.18 -9.96
C LYS A 9 -12.40 0.54 -8.73
N PHE A 10 -13.22 0.18 -7.75
CA PHE A 10 -12.77 -0.55 -6.56
C PHE A 10 -11.91 -1.77 -6.92
N ILE A 11 -12.33 -2.55 -7.91
CA ILE A 11 -11.62 -3.77 -8.30
C ILE A 11 -10.19 -3.50 -8.78
N HIS A 12 -9.94 -2.39 -9.48
CA HIS A 12 -8.58 -2.02 -9.89
C HIS A 12 -7.69 -1.72 -8.68
N PHE A 13 -8.22 -1.01 -7.68
CA PHE A 13 -7.49 -0.70 -6.45
C PHE A 13 -7.23 -1.96 -5.62
N LEU A 14 -8.24 -2.81 -5.46
CA LEU A 14 -8.11 -4.07 -4.73
C LEU A 14 -7.07 -4.97 -5.39
N THR A 15 -7.13 -5.11 -6.72
CA THR A 15 -6.20 -5.96 -7.48
C THR A 15 -4.78 -5.42 -7.39
N ALA A 16 -4.59 -4.09 -7.49
CA ALA A 16 -3.27 -3.47 -7.34
C ALA A 16 -2.71 -3.69 -5.93
N ALA A 17 -3.53 -3.45 -4.89
CA ALA A 17 -3.14 -3.62 -3.49
C ALA A 17 -2.78 -5.07 -3.14
N LEU A 18 -3.60 -6.05 -3.56
CA LEU A 18 -3.31 -7.47 -3.32
C LEU A 18 -2.10 -7.96 -4.11
N SER A 19 -1.92 -7.49 -5.34
CA SER A 19 -0.77 -7.86 -6.17
C SER A 19 0.54 -7.33 -5.58
N ILE A 20 0.55 -6.06 -5.14
CA ILE A 20 1.75 -5.49 -4.51
C ILE A 20 2.00 -6.12 -3.15
N GLU A 21 0.96 -6.38 -2.36
CA GLU A 21 1.08 -7.06 -1.07
C GLU A 21 1.68 -8.45 -1.23
N LEU A 22 1.19 -9.25 -2.19
CA LEU A 22 1.76 -10.55 -2.48
C LEU A 22 3.24 -10.45 -2.87
N PHE A 23 3.59 -9.49 -3.72
CA PHE A 23 4.97 -9.27 -4.14
C PHE A 23 5.88 -8.88 -2.97
N MET A 24 5.45 -7.92 -2.14
CA MET A 24 6.21 -7.45 -0.98
C MET A 24 6.34 -8.55 0.07
N LEU A 25 5.26 -9.25 0.38
CA LEU A 25 5.27 -10.39 1.30
C LEU A 25 6.21 -11.50 0.82
N PHE A 26 6.22 -11.79 -0.50
CA PHE A 26 7.19 -12.71 -1.08
C PHE A 26 8.63 -12.24 -0.85
N LEU A 27 8.93 -10.95 -1.10
CA LEU A 27 10.25 -10.38 -0.81
C LEU A 27 10.61 -10.52 0.68
N PHE A 28 9.69 -10.20 1.58
CA PHE A 28 9.92 -10.22 3.03
C PHE A 28 10.15 -11.61 3.61
N ARG A 29 9.47 -12.63 3.06
CA ARG A 29 9.55 -14.02 3.55
C ARG A 29 10.67 -14.83 2.90
N PHE A 30 10.97 -14.60 1.63
CA PHE A 30 11.86 -15.48 0.85
C PHE A 30 13.20 -14.86 0.45
N THR A 31 13.46 -13.59 0.75
CA THR A 31 14.71 -12.91 0.35
C THR A 31 15.39 -12.22 1.52
N ARG A 32 16.67 -11.88 1.36
CA ARG A 32 17.43 -10.99 2.25
C ARG A 32 17.50 -9.56 1.69
N SER A 33 16.39 -9.08 1.16
CA SER A 33 16.25 -7.72 0.63
C SER A 33 16.67 -6.67 1.67
N PRO A 34 17.18 -5.49 1.29
CA PRO A 34 17.40 -4.38 2.21
C PRO A 34 16.13 -3.99 3.01
N PHE A 35 14.95 -4.34 2.50
CA PHE A 35 13.66 -4.12 3.14
C PHE A 35 13.22 -5.27 4.06
N THR A 36 13.93 -6.40 4.12
CA THR A 36 13.61 -7.54 5.01
C THR A 36 14.15 -7.28 6.41
N GLY A 37 13.47 -6.41 7.15
CA GLY A 37 13.75 -6.13 8.56
C GLY A 37 13.14 -7.16 9.51
N LYS A 38 13.69 -7.23 10.73
CA LYS A 38 13.08 -8.00 11.83
C LYS A 38 11.67 -7.49 12.13
N SER A 39 11.46 -6.17 12.17
CA SER A 39 10.17 -5.56 12.51
C SER A 39 9.07 -5.89 11.50
N ILE A 40 9.35 -5.82 10.19
CA ILE A 40 8.33 -6.17 9.18
C ILE A 40 8.01 -7.67 9.19
N ASN A 41 8.98 -8.52 9.48
CA ASN A 41 8.72 -9.95 9.64
C ASN A 41 7.95 -10.28 10.93
N ASN A 42 8.20 -9.55 12.02
CA ASN A 42 7.40 -9.65 13.24
C ASN A 42 5.95 -9.24 12.97
N TRP A 43 5.71 -8.14 12.24
CA TRP A 43 4.38 -7.67 11.84
C TRP A 43 3.53 -8.81 11.24
N TYR A 44 4.03 -9.45 10.18
CA TYR A 44 3.28 -10.55 9.54
C TYR A 44 3.21 -11.82 10.39
N THR A 45 4.25 -12.11 11.19
CA THR A 45 4.27 -13.33 12.04
C THR A 45 3.32 -13.21 13.23
N ASN A 46 3.22 -12.02 13.82
CA ASN A 46 2.41 -11.75 15.00
C ASN A 46 0.93 -11.57 14.65
N PHE A 47 0.63 -10.95 13.50
CA PHE A 47 -0.74 -10.54 13.15
C PHE A 47 -1.36 -11.24 11.95
N GLY A 48 -0.58 -11.97 11.14
CA GLY A 48 -1.08 -12.78 10.03
C GLY A 48 -2.02 -12.00 9.11
N TRP A 49 -3.26 -12.50 8.94
CA TRP A 49 -4.28 -11.83 8.13
C TRP A 49 -4.67 -10.42 8.60
N SER A 50 -4.53 -10.10 9.89
CA SER A 50 -4.82 -8.74 10.36
C SER A 50 -3.82 -7.73 9.78
N ALA A 51 -2.55 -8.11 9.67
CA ALA A 51 -1.53 -7.31 9.00
C ALA A 51 -1.88 -7.10 7.53
N ILE A 52 -2.12 -8.20 6.80
CA ILE A 52 -2.51 -8.15 5.37
C ILE A 52 -3.71 -7.24 5.12
N ILE A 53 -4.77 -7.37 5.93
CA ILE A 53 -5.99 -6.57 5.76
C ILE A 53 -5.70 -5.09 6.00
N LEU A 54 -4.95 -4.75 7.05
CA LEU A 54 -4.60 -3.36 7.34
C LEU A 54 -3.75 -2.73 6.24
N ASP A 55 -2.76 -3.46 5.73
CA ASP A 55 -1.85 -2.98 4.70
C ASP A 55 -2.61 -2.77 3.38
N VAL A 56 -3.42 -3.75 2.96
CA VAL A 56 -4.26 -3.65 1.76
C VAL A 56 -5.28 -2.51 1.87
N LEU A 57 -5.95 -2.35 3.02
CA LEU A 57 -6.91 -1.26 3.22
C LEU A 57 -6.22 0.10 3.21
N SER A 58 -5.05 0.22 3.83
CA SER A 58 -4.25 1.45 3.81
C SER A 58 -3.92 1.88 2.38
N VAL A 59 -3.46 0.94 1.54
CA VAL A 59 -3.16 1.19 0.12
C VAL A 59 -4.41 1.61 -0.66
N ILE A 60 -5.53 0.92 -0.46
CA ILE A 60 -6.79 1.24 -1.14
C ILE A 60 -7.29 2.63 -0.73
N ILE A 61 -7.26 2.97 0.56
CA ILE A 61 -7.65 4.30 1.07
C ILE A 61 -6.79 5.38 0.43
N GLY A 62 -5.46 5.17 0.39
CA GLY A 62 -4.53 6.08 -0.26
C GLY A 62 -4.87 6.34 -1.74
N PHE A 63 -5.20 5.28 -2.49
CA PHE A 63 -5.64 5.43 -3.89
C PHE A 63 -6.96 6.20 -4.02
N TYR A 64 -7.93 5.97 -3.14
CA TYR A 64 -9.20 6.70 -3.18
C TYR A 64 -9.03 8.19 -2.89
N ILE A 65 -8.26 8.54 -1.87
CA ILE A 65 -7.94 9.94 -1.52
C ILE A 65 -7.24 10.61 -2.71
N THR A 66 -6.24 9.94 -3.28
CA THR A 66 -5.49 10.44 -4.45
C THR A 66 -6.39 10.64 -5.65
N LYS A 67 -7.25 9.65 -5.98
CA LYS A 67 -8.24 9.78 -7.06
C LYS A 67 -9.15 10.98 -6.85
N TYR A 68 -9.65 11.18 -5.63
CA TYR A 68 -10.53 12.30 -5.31
C TYR A 68 -9.82 13.65 -5.53
N ILE A 69 -8.61 13.82 -4.97
CA ILE A 69 -7.82 15.05 -5.12
C ILE A 69 -7.45 15.29 -6.59
N TYR A 70 -7.05 14.24 -7.31
CA TYR A 70 -6.69 14.33 -8.72
C TYR A 70 -7.86 14.80 -9.59
N LEU A 71 -9.05 14.20 -9.42
CA LEU A 71 -10.24 14.58 -10.17
C LEU A 71 -10.71 16.00 -9.82
N TYR A 72 -10.58 16.40 -8.55
CA TYR A 72 -10.85 17.77 -8.12
C TYR A 72 -9.91 18.78 -8.79
N ALA A 73 -8.61 18.49 -8.83
CA ALA A 73 -7.60 19.35 -9.45
C ALA A 73 -7.76 19.46 -10.98
N LEU A 74 -8.16 18.37 -11.65
CA LEU A 74 -8.54 18.40 -13.07
C LEU A 74 -9.76 19.30 -13.31
N LYS A 75 -10.82 19.16 -12.49
CA LYS A 75 -12.05 19.96 -12.62
C LYS A 75 -11.78 21.46 -12.44
N ARG A 76 -10.82 21.82 -11.58
CA ARG A 76 -10.39 23.21 -11.34
C ARG A 76 -9.40 23.74 -12.38
N GLY A 77 -8.96 22.93 -13.35
CA GLY A 77 -7.95 23.31 -14.33
C GLY A 77 -6.53 23.46 -13.76
N ILE A 78 -6.28 23.00 -12.53
CA ILE A 78 -4.96 23.02 -11.88
C ILE A 78 -4.06 21.97 -12.53
N LEU A 79 -4.63 20.82 -12.84
CA LEU A 79 -3.96 19.74 -13.58
C LEU A 79 -4.53 19.62 -14.98
N SER A 80 -3.67 19.25 -15.93
CA SER A 80 -4.06 18.76 -17.24
C SER A 80 -3.96 17.24 -17.32
N GLU A 81 -4.68 16.63 -18.26
CA GLU A 81 -4.67 15.18 -18.44
C GLU A 81 -3.35 14.65 -19.05
N LYS A 82 -2.49 15.52 -19.61
CA LYS A 82 -1.16 15.13 -20.10
C LYS A 82 -0.31 14.51 -18.98
N ASN A 83 0.38 13.41 -19.25
CA ASN A 83 1.20 12.68 -18.26
C ASN A 83 0.41 12.28 -17.01
N SER A 84 -0.80 11.74 -17.22
CA SER A 84 -1.75 11.33 -16.18
C SER A 84 -1.09 10.46 -15.10
N LEU A 85 -0.35 9.43 -15.51
CA LEU A 85 0.35 8.49 -14.63
C LEU A 85 1.35 9.19 -13.72
N LEU A 86 2.25 9.99 -14.28
CA LEU A 86 3.30 10.65 -13.49
C LEU A 86 2.70 11.62 -12.47
N LYS A 87 1.69 12.40 -12.89
CA LYS A 87 0.99 13.33 -11.98
C LYS A 87 0.23 12.60 -10.88
N PHE A 88 -0.42 11.49 -11.22
CA PHE A 88 -1.13 10.67 -10.26
C PHE A 88 -0.16 10.04 -9.25
N LEU A 89 0.97 9.50 -9.71
CA LEU A 89 2.03 8.96 -8.86
C LEU A 89 2.61 10.01 -7.91
N ILE A 90 2.97 11.19 -8.41
CA ILE A 90 3.49 12.27 -7.55
C ILE A 90 2.46 12.64 -6.48
N LEU A 91 1.19 12.78 -6.88
CA LEU A 91 0.12 13.10 -5.93
C LEU A 91 -0.09 11.97 -4.91
N MET A 92 -0.01 10.72 -5.34
CA MET A 92 -0.12 9.53 -4.47
C MET A 92 0.99 9.52 -3.42
N LEU A 93 2.24 9.78 -3.82
CA LEU A 93 3.37 9.89 -2.89
C LEU A 93 3.16 11.04 -1.88
N CYS A 94 2.68 12.20 -2.34
CA CYS A 94 2.35 13.30 -1.42
C CYS A 94 1.26 12.88 -0.41
N VAL A 95 0.20 12.21 -0.87
CA VAL A 95 -0.88 11.72 0.00
C VAL A 95 -0.36 10.72 1.02
N GLN A 96 0.44 9.74 0.60
CA GLN A 96 1.04 8.75 1.50
C GLN A 96 1.95 9.40 2.54
N ILE A 97 2.89 10.25 2.12
CA ILE A 97 3.83 10.90 3.05
C ILE A 97 3.08 11.76 4.09
N ILE A 98 2.08 12.53 3.66
CA ILE A 98 1.25 13.34 4.57
C ILE A 98 0.48 12.44 5.54
N HIS A 99 -0.10 11.35 5.04
CA HIS A 99 -0.81 10.38 5.86
C HIS A 99 0.09 9.80 6.94
N ASP A 100 1.28 9.33 6.60
CA ASP A 100 2.17 8.64 7.54
C ASP A 100 2.68 9.56 8.64
N PHE A 101 3.08 10.78 8.28
CA PHE A 101 3.47 11.77 9.28
C PHE A 101 2.28 12.17 10.17
N THR A 102 1.09 12.37 9.59
CA THR A 102 -0.10 12.70 10.37
C THR A 102 -0.43 11.57 11.33
N PHE A 103 -0.44 10.32 10.87
CA PHE A 103 -0.72 9.15 11.67
C PHE A 103 0.31 8.96 12.78
N TYR A 104 1.59 9.16 12.48
CA TYR A 104 2.66 9.09 13.46
C TYR A 104 2.50 10.13 14.58
N PHE A 105 2.36 11.41 14.22
CA PHE A 105 2.31 12.49 15.21
C PHE A 105 1.00 12.56 15.99
N THR A 106 -0.11 12.16 15.38
CA THR A 106 -1.44 12.26 16.01
C THR A 106 -1.84 10.98 16.75
N ILE A 107 -1.48 9.80 16.24
CA ILE A 107 -1.94 8.51 16.78
C ILE A 107 -0.80 7.75 17.45
N ILE A 108 0.25 7.41 16.71
CA ILE A 108 1.33 6.51 17.20
C ILE A 108 1.99 7.12 18.44
N LYS A 109 2.48 8.36 18.34
CA LYS A 109 3.22 9.03 19.42
C LYS A 109 2.38 9.26 20.69
N ASN A 110 1.05 9.36 20.54
CA ASN A 110 0.15 9.66 21.66
C ASN A 110 -0.46 8.40 22.29
N THR A 111 -0.25 7.22 21.70
CA THR A 111 -0.77 5.97 22.25
C THR A 111 0.16 5.41 23.32
N LYS A 112 -0.43 4.97 24.44
CA LYS A 112 0.30 4.29 25.52
C LYS A 112 0.42 2.81 25.22
N LEU A 113 1.62 2.26 25.44
CA LEU A 113 1.91 0.84 25.27
C LEU A 113 0.99 -0.05 26.13
N GLY A 114 0.71 -1.25 25.62
CA GLY A 114 -0.05 -2.30 26.30
C GLY A 114 -1.57 -2.17 26.16
N LYS A 115 -2.05 -1.17 25.41
CA LYS A 115 -3.50 -0.97 25.17
C LYS A 115 -3.99 -1.65 23.91
N ASN A 116 -3.15 -1.74 22.88
CA ASN A 116 -3.50 -2.31 21.60
C ASN A 116 -2.25 -2.90 20.96
N LYS A 117 -2.23 -4.23 20.76
CA LYS A 117 -1.06 -4.96 20.24
C LYS A 117 -0.57 -4.45 18.89
N ILE A 118 -1.48 -4.03 18.01
CA ILE A 118 -1.14 -3.47 16.70
C ILE A 118 -0.42 -2.15 16.88
N MET A 119 -0.94 -1.28 17.75
CA MET A 119 -0.30 0.00 18.01
C MET A 119 1.04 -0.18 18.73
N ASP A 120 1.14 -1.15 19.63
CA ASP A 120 2.38 -1.48 20.33
C ASP A 120 3.48 -1.86 19.32
N GLU A 121 3.16 -2.70 18.33
CA GLU A 121 4.09 -3.06 17.25
C GLU A 121 4.43 -1.86 16.37
N LEU A 122 3.47 -1.00 16.02
CA LEU A 122 3.74 0.22 15.23
C LEU A 122 4.63 1.22 15.97
N ILE A 123 4.47 1.35 17.30
CA ILE A 123 5.35 2.17 18.15
C ILE A 123 6.77 1.60 18.13
N GLU A 124 6.93 0.30 18.33
CA GLU A 124 8.24 -0.38 18.28
C GLU A 124 8.88 -0.24 16.89
N TYR A 125 8.11 -0.46 15.83
CA TYR A 125 8.52 -0.29 14.45
C TYR A 125 9.02 1.14 14.17
N ALA A 126 8.28 2.16 14.60
CA ALA A 126 8.66 3.56 14.43
C ALA A 126 9.96 3.92 15.17
N ASN A 127 10.18 3.37 16.37
CA ASN A 127 11.42 3.59 17.13
C ASN A 127 12.64 2.91 16.49
N ASN A 128 12.44 1.75 15.84
CA ASN A 128 13.53 0.95 15.27
C ASN A 128 13.90 1.37 13.83
N ILE A 129 12.92 1.79 13.02
CA ILE A 129 13.12 2.04 11.58
C ILE A 129 13.02 3.53 11.24
N GLY A 130 12.24 4.31 12.00
CA GLY A 130 12.08 5.74 11.80
C GLY A 130 11.66 6.10 10.37
N VAL A 131 12.44 6.96 9.71
CA VAL A 131 12.16 7.46 8.35
C VAL A 131 12.21 6.35 7.29
N GLY A 132 12.87 5.22 7.57
CA GLY A 132 12.92 4.07 6.66
C GLY A 132 11.53 3.50 6.33
N ALA A 133 10.55 3.68 7.23
CA ALA A 133 9.16 3.30 7.04
C ALA A 133 8.55 4.01 5.83
N VAL A 134 8.65 5.34 5.81
CA VAL A 134 8.11 6.20 4.76
C VAL A 134 8.72 5.87 3.41
N ILE A 135 10.02 5.52 3.39
CA ILE A 135 10.73 5.11 2.17
C ILE A 135 10.19 3.77 1.65
N GLY A 136 9.98 2.79 2.54
CA GLY A 136 9.39 1.50 2.20
C GLY A 136 7.99 1.65 1.58
N ASP A 137 7.15 2.44 2.23
CA ASP A 137 5.77 2.69 1.77
C ASP A 137 5.76 3.46 0.44
N SER A 138 6.61 4.48 0.29
CA SER A 138 6.81 5.18 -0.99
C SER A 138 7.24 4.24 -2.12
N PHE A 139 8.11 3.27 -1.83
CA PHE A 139 8.49 2.25 -2.81
C PHE A 139 7.32 1.35 -3.22
N MET A 140 6.45 0.97 -2.27
CA MET A 140 5.23 0.22 -2.58
C MET A 140 4.32 1.01 -3.52
N TYR A 141 4.07 2.29 -3.26
CA TYR A 141 3.25 3.13 -4.14
C TYR A 141 3.89 3.41 -5.50
N LEU A 142 5.23 3.48 -5.57
CA LEU A 142 5.98 3.61 -6.81
C LEU A 142 5.75 2.41 -7.74
N LEU A 143 5.60 1.21 -7.18
CA LEU A 143 5.29 -0.01 -7.94
C LEU A 143 3.78 -0.19 -8.18
N ALA A 144 2.96 0.06 -7.17
CA ALA A 144 1.52 -0.16 -7.23
C ALA A 144 0.82 0.81 -8.21
N THR A 145 1.30 2.04 -8.34
CA THR A 145 0.66 3.03 -9.22
C THR A 145 0.80 2.69 -10.72
N PRO A 146 1.98 2.36 -11.26
CA PRO A 146 2.09 1.86 -12.63
C PRO A 146 1.29 0.57 -12.85
N LEU A 147 1.32 -0.36 -11.88
CA LEU A 147 0.54 -1.59 -11.93
C LEU A 147 -0.97 -1.30 -12.07
N LEU A 148 -1.49 -0.35 -11.29
CA LEU A 148 -2.88 0.09 -11.37
C LEU A 148 -3.28 0.55 -12.78
N TYR A 149 -2.40 1.25 -13.50
CA TYR A 149 -2.63 1.68 -14.88
C TYR A 149 -2.60 0.53 -15.89
N ILE A 150 -1.82 -0.52 -15.62
CA ILE A 150 -1.84 -1.75 -16.42
C ILE A 150 -3.17 -2.49 -16.19
N LEU A 151 -3.57 -2.64 -14.93
CA LEU A 151 -4.80 -3.32 -14.52
C LEU A 151 -6.08 -2.65 -15.07
N LEU A 152 -6.07 -1.33 -15.25
CA LEU A 152 -7.14 -0.58 -15.90
C LEU A 152 -7.41 -1.03 -17.36
N LYS A 153 -6.42 -1.63 -18.03
CA LYS A 153 -6.55 -2.11 -19.41
C LYS A 153 -7.13 -3.53 -19.49
N LEU A 154 -7.21 -4.24 -18.36
CA LEU A 154 -7.79 -5.57 -18.28
C LEU A 154 -9.31 -5.49 -18.06
N LYS A 155 -10.01 -6.61 -18.27
CA LYS A 155 -11.43 -6.68 -17.93
C LYS A 155 -11.60 -6.74 -16.41
N ASP A 156 -12.76 -6.31 -15.91
CA ASP A 156 -13.07 -6.40 -14.48
C ASP A 156 -13.00 -7.87 -13.99
N GLU A 157 -13.42 -8.84 -14.81
CA GLU A 157 -13.37 -10.28 -14.51
C GLU A 157 -11.92 -10.78 -14.35
N ASP A 158 -11.00 -10.33 -15.21
CA ASP A 158 -9.58 -10.69 -15.11
C ASP A 158 -8.98 -10.14 -13.79
N ASN A 159 -9.32 -8.90 -13.45
CA ASN A 159 -8.91 -8.28 -12.19
C ASN A 159 -9.47 -9.03 -10.96
N GLN A 160 -10.73 -9.47 -11.02
CA GLN A 160 -11.35 -10.30 -9.98
C GLN A 160 -10.61 -11.62 -9.82
N PHE A 161 -10.30 -12.30 -10.92
CA PHE A 161 -9.56 -13.56 -10.88
C PHE A 161 -8.15 -13.36 -10.28
N ILE A 162 -7.42 -12.32 -10.71
CA ILE A 162 -6.11 -11.98 -10.14
C ILE A 162 -6.22 -11.72 -8.63
N SER A 163 -7.20 -10.93 -8.19
CA SER A 163 -7.43 -10.66 -6.76
C SER A 163 -7.66 -11.94 -5.96
N LEU A 164 -8.45 -12.89 -6.49
CA LEU A 164 -8.70 -14.18 -5.85
C LEU A 164 -7.41 -15.00 -5.74
N VAL A 165 -6.64 -15.10 -6.83
CA VAL A 165 -5.37 -15.83 -6.84
C VAL A 165 -4.36 -15.22 -5.87
N CYS A 166 -4.21 -13.89 -5.87
CA CYS A 166 -3.32 -13.20 -4.94
C CYS A 166 -3.71 -13.47 -3.49
N THR A 167 -4.99 -13.32 -3.15
CA THR A 167 -5.50 -13.58 -1.79
C THR A 167 -5.24 -15.03 -1.37
N TYR A 168 -5.52 -15.98 -2.26
CA TYR A 168 -5.27 -17.40 -1.99
C TYR A 168 -3.79 -17.67 -1.70
N ILE A 169 -2.87 -17.16 -2.50
CA ILE A 169 -1.42 -17.35 -2.31
C ILE A 169 -0.92 -16.65 -1.05
N ILE A 170 -1.38 -15.42 -0.77
CA ILE A 170 -1.04 -14.68 0.46
C ILE A 170 -1.36 -15.54 1.69
N GLY A 171 -2.49 -16.25 1.68
CA GLY A 171 -2.89 -17.13 2.78
C GLY A 171 -1.89 -18.22 3.14
N TYR A 172 -1.08 -18.69 2.18
CA TYR A 172 0.00 -19.63 2.44
C TYR A 172 1.28 -18.90 2.85
N ILE A 173 1.65 -17.85 2.13
CA ILE A 173 2.93 -17.16 2.32
C ILE A 173 2.97 -16.42 3.67
N VAL A 174 1.85 -15.88 4.14
CA VAL A 174 1.84 -15.08 5.39
C VAL A 174 2.31 -15.90 6.59
N TYR A 175 2.08 -17.20 6.59
CA TYR A 175 2.51 -18.14 7.64
C TYR A 175 3.85 -18.83 7.35
N GLN A 176 4.50 -18.52 6.23
CA GLN A 176 5.83 -19.02 5.92
C GLN A 176 6.86 -18.41 6.88
N LYS A 177 7.76 -19.26 7.40
CA LYS A 177 8.89 -18.78 8.21
C LYS A 177 9.83 -17.95 7.32
N PRO A 178 10.20 -16.73 7.75
CA PRO A 178 11.05 -15.87 6.94
C PRO A 178 12.50 -16.35 6.91
N ILE A 179 13.15 -16.13 5.77
CA ILE A 179 14.60 -16.30 5.61
C ILE A 179 15.26 -15.02 6.13
N ILE A 180 15.85 -15.10 7.32
CA ILE A 180 16.64 -14.03 7.93
C ILE A 180 18.13 -14.35 7.70
#